data_AF-A0A7K6P2F5-F1
#
_entry.id   AF-A0A7K6P2F5-F1
#
_cell.length_a   1.000
_cell.length_b   1.000
_cell.length_c   1.000
_cell.angle_alpha   90.00
_cell.angle_beta   90.00
_cell.angle_gamma   90.00
#
_symmetry.space_group_name_H-M   'P 1'
#
loop_
_entity.id
_entity.type
_entity.pdbx_description
1 polymer ?
#
loop_
_entity_poly.entity_id
_entity_poly.type
_entity_poly.pdbx_seq_one_letter_code
_entity_poly.pdbx_strand_id
1 'polypeptide(L)'
;SFCWEHRPQQAVEAAPEDATCLVCLDPVEGSKSHGTVVCPACKHAWFHRRCIQGQAIRDGITWFRCPLCRDRDAFLTTMLTMGIRIPFRLSSWESLAEESPSARHSRCDADRCLCPGGRERAEEEGPWELLLCSSCAAEGTHRRCSSVSSTRASWECDCC
;
A
#
# COMPACT_ATOMS: atom_id res chain seq x y z
N SER A 1 -11.17 -2.05 28.28
CA SER A 1 -10.02 -2.93 27.97
C SER A 1 -10.17 -4.21 28.76
N PHE A 2 -9.96 -5.39 28.17
CA PHE A 2 -10.02 -6.66 28.89
C PHE A 2 -8.69 -6.91 29.62
N CYS A 3 -8.73 -7.48 30.81
CA CYS A 3 -7.52 -7.94 31.52
C CYS A 3 -7.06 -9.30 30.96
N TRP A 4 -5.87 -9.75 31.33
CA TRP A 4 -5.28 -11.01 30.85
C TRP A 4 -6.19 -12.22 31.06
N GLU A 5 -6.89 -12.28 32.20
CA GLU A 5 -7.78 -13.37 32.60
C GLU A 5 -9.14 -13.33 31.88
N HIS A 6 -9.63 -12.13 31.55
CA HIS A 6 -10.95 -11.93 30.93
C HIS A 6 -10.85 -11.54 29.44
N ARG A 7 -9.73 -11.87 28.79
CA ARG A 7 -9.53 -11.55 27.38
C ARG A 7 -10.48 -12.37 26.50
N PRO A 8 -11.04 -11.78 25.44
CA PRO A 8 -11.87 -12.52 24.50
C PRO A 8 -11.04 -13.60 23.81
N GLN A 9 -11.65 -14.77 23.63
CA GLN A 9 -11.06 -15.92 22.95
C GLN A 9 -11.96 -16.33 21.79
N GLN A 10 -11.36 -16.74 20.67
CA GLN A 10 -12.12 -17.31 19.56
C GLN A 10 -12.51 -18.75 19.90
N ALA A 11 -13.71 -19.15 19.47
CA ALA A 11 -14.23 -20.51 19.69
C ALA A 11 -13.44 -21.60 18.93
N VAL A 12 -12.52 -21.22 18.03
CA VAL A 12 -11.70 -22.17 17.29
C VAL A 12 -10.61 -22.72 18.21
N GLU A 13 -10.57 -24.05 18.32
CA GLU A 13 -9.73 -24.78 19.28
C GLU A 13 -8.22 -24.67 18.99
N ALA A 14 -7.81 -24.73 17.72
CA ALA A 14 -6.40 -24.66 17.31
C ALA A 14 -6.28 -24.30 15.82
N ALA A 15 -5.12 -23.77 15.44
CA ALA A 15 -4.77 -23.63 14.03
C ALA A 15 -4.38 -24.99 13.44
N PRO A 16 -4.61 -25.24 12.14
CA PRO A 16 -3.98 -26.36 11.44
C PRO A 16 -2.46 -26.37 11.67
N GLU A 17 -1.85 -27.55 11.69
CA GLU A 17 -0.41 -27.71 11.97
C GLU A 17 0.49 -26.91 11.01
N ASP A 18 0.01 -26.68 9.78
CA ASP A 18 0.70 -25.90 8.73
C ASP A 18 0.06 -24.53 8.46
N ALA A 19 -0.69 -23.98 9.44
CA ALA A 19 -1.32 -22.68 9.25
C ALA A 19 -0.25 -21.57 9.09
N THR A 20 -0.37 -20.81 8.01
CA THR A 20 0.48 -19.65 7.73
C THR A 20 -0.31 -18.35 7.85
N CYS A 21 0.37 -17.29 8.25
CA CYS A 21 -0.22 -15.97 8.30
C CYS A 21 -0.41 -15.45 6.88
N LEU A 22 -1.64 -15.16 6.45
CA LEU A 22 -1.89 -14.66 5.09
C LEU A 22 -1.35 -13.25 4.81
N VAL A 23 -0.71 -12.58 5.79
CA VAL A 23 -0.13 -11.25 5.64
C VAL A 23 1.39 -11.28 5.50
N CYS A 24 2.10 -12.10 6.29
CA CYS A 24 3.56 -12.22 6.20
C CYS A 24 4.04 -13.55 5.62
N LEU A 25 3.15 -14.52 5.42
CA LEU A 25 3.41 -15.87 4.92
C LEU A 25 4.24 -16.76 5.86
N ASP A 26 4.58 -16.28 7.04
CA ASP A 26 5.24 -17.07 8.09
C ASP A 26 4.24 -17.97 8.83
N PRO A 27 4.69 -19.12 9.39
CA PRO A 27 3.84 -20.00 10.20
C PRO A 27 3.28 -19.26 11.42
N VAL A 28 2.01 -19.53 11.74
CA VAL A 28 1.39 -19.05 12.98
C VAL A 28 1.52 -20.09 14.08
N GLU A 29 1.46 -19.66 15.34
CA GLU A 29 1.45 -20.59 16.47
C GLU A 29 0.22 -21.50 16.39
N GLY A 30 0.44 -22.82 16.39
CA GLY A 30 -0.61 -23.84 16.30
C GLY A 30 -1.50 -23.98 17.54
N SER A 31 -1.15 -23.31 18.65
CA SER A 31 -1.88 -23.38 19.92
C SER A 31 -2.73 -22.14 20.19
N LYS A 32 -3.68 -22.23 21.14
CA LYS A 32 -4.52 -21.10 21.60
C LYS A 32 -3.67 -19.96 22.19
N SER A 33 -3.10 -19.12 21.35
CA SER A 33 -2.32 -17.97 21.78
C SER A 33 -3.08 -16.68 21.53
N HIS A 34 -2.82 -15.67 22.38
CA HIS A 34 -3.30 -14.31 22.13
C HIS A 34 -2.60 -13.67 20.92
N GLY A 35 -1.52 -14.30 20.42
CA GLY A 35 -0.73 -13.86 19.28
C GLY A 35 -1.35 -14.21 17.93
N THR A 36 -2.34 -15.10 17.89
CA THR A 36 -2.95 -15.59 16.65
C THR A 36 -4.44 -15.29 16.62
N VAL A 37 -4.96 -14.86 15.47
CA VAL A 37 -6.39 -14.67 15.23
C VAL A 37 -6.80 -15.31 13.90
N VAL A 38 -8.06 -15.76 13.82
CA VAL A 38 -8.65 -16.39 12.64
C VAL A 38 -9.85 -15.60 12.14
N CYS A 39 -10.09 -15.60 10.84
CA CYS A 39 -11.32 -15.03 10.30
C CYS A 39 -12.54 -15.83 10.78
N PRO A 40 -13.55 -15.20 11.40
CA PRO A 40 -14.75 -15.88 11.91
C PRO A 40 -15.63 -16.46 10.81
N ALA A 41 -15.65 -15.81 9.63
CA ALA A 41 -16.52 -16.19 8.52
C ALA A 41 -16.02 -17.44 7.80
N CYS A 42 -14.76 -17.43 7.34
CA CYS A 42 -14.21 -18.55 6.58
C CYS A 42 -13.49 -19.59 7.44
N LYS A 43 -13.00 -19.24 8.65
CA LYS A 43 -12.24 -20.14 9.55
C LYS A 43 -10.93 -20.72 8.98
N HIS A 44 -10.56 -20.35 7.75
CA HIS A 44 -9.33 -20.79 7.07
C HIS A 44 -8.24 -19.72 7.01
N ALA A 45 -8.59 -18.46 7.26
CA ALA A 45 -7.64 -17.36 7.20
C ALA A 45 -7.06 -17.06 8.59
N TRP A 46 -5.79 -17.37 8.78
CA TRP A 46 -5.05 -17.22 10.03
C TRP A 46 -4.08 -16.04 9.96
N PHE A 47 -3.89 -15.36 11.09
CA PHE A 47 -3.07 -14.16 11.16
C PHE A 47 -2.33 -14.04 12.48
N HIS A 48 -1.09 -13.58 12.41
CA HIS A 48 -0.46 -12.95 13.56
C HIS A 48 -1.23 -11.69 13.93
N ARG A 49 -1.49 -11.51 15.22
CA ARG A 49 -2.15 -10.34 15.79
C ARG A 49 -1.45 -9.04 15.38
N ARG A 50 -0.11 -9.04 15.33
CA ARG A 50 0.68 -7.88 14.90
C ARG A 50 0.47 -7.57 13.42
N CYS A 51 0.45 -8.60 12.58
CA CYS A 51 0.26 -8.44 11.13
C CYS A 51 -1.13 -7.90 10.81
N ILE A 52 -2.17 -8.45 11.45
CA ILE A 52 -3.53 -7.96 11.23
C ILE A 52 -3.74 -6.56 11.82
N GLN A 53 -3.07 -6.22 12.93
CA GLN A 53 -3.08 -4.87 13.48
C GLN A 53 -2.46 -3.86 12.51
N GLY A 54 -1.37 -4.24 11.84
CA GLY A 54 -0.77 -3.43 10.78
C GLY A 54 -1.70 -3.24 9.59
N GLN A 55 -2.36 -4.32 9.14
CA GLN A 55 -3.35 -4.24 8.07
C GLN A 55 -4.54 -3.34 8.44
N ALA A 56 -5.10 -3.49 9.65
CA ALA A 56 -6.18 -2.66 10.15
C ALA A 56 -5.85 -1.16 10.11
N ILE A 57 -4.62 -0.80 10.52
CA ILE A 57 -4.16 0.60 10.50
C ILE A 57 -4.07 1.14 9.07
N ARG A 58 -3.60 0.33 8.13
CA ARG A 58 -3.50 0.71 6.71
C ARG A 58 -4.88 0.85 6.07
N ASP A 59 -5.70 -0.18 6.18
CA ASP A 59 -6.97 -0.28 5.45
C ASP A 59 -8.05 0.64 6.05
N GLY A 60 -7.99 0.88 7.36
CA GLY A 60 -9.04 1.61 8.08
C GLY A 60 -10.40 0.92 8.03
N ILE A 61 -11.40 1.51 8.67
CA ILE A 61 -12.72 0.87 8.83
C ILE A 61 -13.43 0.58 7.49
N THR A 62 -13.12 1.32 6.41
CA THR A 62 -13.80 1.19 5.12
C THR A 62 -13.32 0.01 4.30
N TRP A 63 -12.02 -0.28 4.32
CA TRP A 63 -11.42 -1.32 3.47
C TRP A 63 -11.01 -2.57 4.23
N PHE A 64 -11.05 -2.53 5.56
CA PHE A 64 -10.63 -3.66 6.38
C PHE A 64 -11.63 -4.82 6.29
N ARG A 65 -11.19 -5.88 5.60
CA ARG A 65 -11.95 -7.11 5.35
C ARG A 65 -10.99 -8.30 5.28
N CYS A 66 -11.53 -9.51 5.37
CA CYS A 66 -10.72 -10.72 5.28
C CYS A 66 -10.04 -10.81 3.89
N PRO A 67 -8.70 -10.94 3.81
CA PRO A 67 -7.98 -11.10 2.54
C PRO A 67 -8.42 -12.33 1.73
N LEU A 68 -8.87 -13.40 2.40
CA LEU A 68 -9.25 -14.66 1.75
C LEU A 68 -10.70 -14.64 1.24
N CYS A 69 -11.67 -14.49 2.15
CA CYS A 69 -13.09 -14.61 1.83
C CYS A 69 -13.79 -13.28 1.54
N ARG A 70 -13.09 -12.16 1.72
CA ARG A 70 -13.59 -10.79 1.53
C ARG A 70 -14.78 -10.38 2.41
N ASP A 71 -15.19 -11.24 3.36
CA ASP A 71 -16.16 -10.87 4.39
C ASP A 71 -15.65 -9.66 5.19
N ARG A 72 -16.51 -8.64 5.30
CA ARG A 72 -16.22 -7.41 6.03
C ARG A 72 -16.88 -7.43 7.39
N ASP A 73 -18.18 -7.70 7.47
CA ASP A 73 -18.97 -7.40 8.67
C ASP A 73 -18.63 -8.33 9.84
N ALA A 74 -18.59 -9.65 9.62
CA ALA A 74 -18.21 -10.59 10.68
C ALA A 74 -16.73 -10.44 11.03
N PHE A 75 -15.88 -10.28 10.01
CA PHE A 75 -14.45 -10.05 10.18
C PHE A 75 -14.15 -8.82 11.04
N LEU A 76 -14.67 -7.65 10.66
CA LEU A 76 -14.45 -6.38 11.34
C LEU A 76 -14.93 -6.45 12.79
N THR A 77 -16.15 -6.94 13.01
CA THR A 77 -16.73 -7.08 14.35
C THR A 77 -15.85 -7.95 15.24
N THR A 78 -15.43 -9.12 14.74
CA THR A 78 -14.57 -10.03 15.51
C THR A 78 -13.20 -9.43 15.78
N MET A 79 -12.58 -8.76 14.81
CA MET A 79 -11.27 -8.13 15.01
C MET A 79 -11.34 -7.02 16.05
N LEU A 80 -12.40 -6.21 16.07
CA LEU A 80 -12.64 -5.23 17.13
C LEU A 80 -12.82 -5.90 18.50
N THR A 81 -13.64 -6.96 18.59
CA THR A 81 -13.81 -7.73 19.84
C THR A 81 -12.49 -8.29 20.33
N MET A 82 -11.67 -8.83 19.42
CA MET A 82 -10.34 -9.33 19.74
C MET A 82 -9.37 -8.22 20.12
N GLY A 83 -9.74 -6.94 20.05
CA GLY A 83 -8.92 -5.80 20.45
C GLY A 83 -7.94 -5.32 19.38
N ILE A 84 -8.21 -5.62 18.10
CA ILE A 84 -7.51 -4.99 16.98
C ILE A 84 -8.04 -3.57 16.82
N ARG A 85 -7.15 -2.59 16.86
CA ARG A 85 -7.52 -1.18 16.67
C ARG A 85 -7.66 -0.89 15.18
N ILE A 86 -8.84 -0.41 14.77
CA ILE A 86 -9.12 -0.04 13.39
C ILE A 86 -9.45 1.45 13.36
N PRO A 87 -8.60 2.31 12.76
CA PRO A 87 -8.88 3.73 12.68
C PRO A 87 -10.12 4.00 11.81
N PHE A 88 -10.94 4.95 12.26
CA PHE A 88 -12.04 5.47 11.47
C PHE A 88 -11.48 6.42 10.40
N ARG A 89 -11.04 5.84 9.29
CA ARG A 89 -10.80 6.56 8.05
C ARG A 89 -12.01 6.32 7.17
N LEU A 90 -12.98 7.23 7.20
CA LEU A 90 -13.90 7.32 6.07
C LEU A 90 -13.02 7.52 4.85
N SER A 91 -13.32 6.79 3.77
CA SER A 91 -12.87 7.17 2.44
C SER A 91 -13.53 8.51 2.18
N SER A 92 -12.99 9.57 2.76
CA SER A 92 -13.47 10.89 2.50
C SER A 92 -13.23 11.07 1.03
N TRP A 93 -14.29 11.39 0.32
CA TRP A 93 -14.20 12.03 -0.97
C TRP A 93 -13.20 13.22 -0.95
N GLU A 94 -12.87 13.74 0.23
CA GLU A 94 -11.88 14.79 0.51
C GLU A 94 -10.46 14.26 0.81
N SER A 95 -10.25 12.94 0.90
CA SER A 95 -8.92 12.31 1.03
C SER A 95 -8.34 11.83 -0.30
N LEU A 96 -9.13 11.89 -1.39
CA LEU A 96 -8.59 11.79 -2.76
C LEU A 96 -7.91 13.10 -3.21
N ALA A 97 -7.76 14.08 -2.33
CA ALA A 97 -6.89 15.24 -2.55
C ALA A 97 -5.42 14.95 -2.20
N GLU A 98 -5.12 13.83 -1.55
CA GLU A 98 -3.77 13.45 -1.11
C GLU A 98 -3.37 12.04 -1.59
N GLU A 99 -4.05 11.48 -2.59
CA GLU A 99 -3.31 10.79 -3.64
C GLU A 99 -2.88 11.87 -4.63
N SER A 100 -1.89 12.67 -4.24
CA SER A 100 -0.99 13.19 -5.25
C SER A 100 -0.46 11.95 -5.96
N PRO A 101 -0.75 11.67 -7.25
CA PRO A 101 0.07 10.72 -7.98
C PRO A 101 1.50 11.24 -7.80
N SER A 102 2.33 10.53 -7.00
CA SER A 102 3.66 10.96 -6.52
C SER A 102 4.15 12.12 -7.35
N ALA A 103 4.01 13.36 -6.84
CA ALA A 103 4.06 14.59 -7.65
C ALA A 103 4.99 14.38 -8.84
N ARG A 104 4.40 14.11 -10.02
CA ARG A 104 5.15 13.60 -11.17
C ARG A 104 6.36 14.48 -11.32
N HIS A 105 7.55 13.88 -11.35
CA HIS A 105 8.80 14.64 -11.44
C HIS A 105 8.64 15.70 -12.53
N SER A 106 8.78 16.97 -12.18
CA SER A 106 8.35 18.10 -13.03
C SER A 106 9.50 19.00 -13.43
N ARG A 107 10.74 18.53 -13.25
CA ARG A 107 11.96 19.26 -13.50
C ARG A 107 12.84 18.52 -14.51
N CYS A 108 13.69 19.25 -15.21
CA CYS A 108 14.75 18.66 -16.03
C CYS A 108 16.04 18.48 -15.22
N ASP A 109 16.49 17.23 -15.12
CA ASP A 109 17.69 16.80 -14.39
C ASP A 109 18.95 16.69 -15.25
N ALA A 110 18.84 16.89 -16.57
CA ALA A 110 20.02 16.92 -17.45
C ALA A 110 21.09 17.89 -16.93
N ASP A 111 22.37 17.50 -16.96
CA ASP A 111 23.49 18.32 -16.50
C ASP A 111 23.39 19.77 -16.99
N ARG A 112 23.10 19.93 -18.28
CA ARG A 112 22.87 21.23 -18.92
C ARG A 112 21.46 21.32 -19.50
N CYS A 113 20.59 22.06 -18.82
CA CYS A 113 19.28 22.42 -19.35
C CYS A 113 19.39 23.50 -20.43
N LEU A 114 18.78 23.27 -21.59
CA LEU A 114 18.74 24.20 -22.72
C LEU A 114 17.44 25.00 -22.81
N CYS A 115 16.46 24.70 -21.94
CA CYS A 115 15.14 25.32 -21.95
C CYS A 115 15.24 26.81 -21.56
N PRO A 116 14.79 27.75 -22.42
CA PRO A 116 14.75 29.17 -22.06
C PRO A 116 13.85 29.48 -20.87
N GLY A 117 12.80 28.67 -20.68
CA GLY A 117 11.86 28.78 -19.56
C GLY A 117 12.39 28.19 -18.24
N GLY A 118 13.61 27.66 -18.23
CA GLY A 118 14.20 27.02 -17.07
C GLY A 118 13.79 25.55 -16.90
N ARG A 119 14.30 24.94 -15.83
CA ARG A 119 14.22 23.49 -15.62
C ARG A 119 12.82 22.99 -15.27
N GLU A 120 11.99 23.83 -14.68
CA GLU A 120 10.63 23.51 -14.22
C GLU A 120 9.56 23.77 -15.28
N ARG A 121 9.93 24.39 -16.41
CA ARG A 121 9.01 24.65 -17.52
C ARG A 121 9.00 23.45 -18.46
N ALA A 122 7.83 22.86 -18.66
CA ALA A 122 7.60 21.82 -19.65
C ALA A 122 6.48 22.25 -20.62
N GLU A 123 6.62 21.89 -21.89
CA GLU A 123 5.55 21.97 -22.89
C GLU A 123 4.79 20.64 -22.94
N GLU A 124 3.54 20.67 -23.41
CA GLU A 124 2.74 19.45 -23.58
C GLU A 124 3.29 18.57 -24.71
N GLU A 125 3.71 19.20 -25.81
CA GLU A 125 4.38 18.56 -26.94
C GLU A 125 5.48 19.47 -27.49
N GLY A 126 6.55 18.86 -28.03
CA GLY A 126 7.61 19.58 -28.71
C GLY A 126 8.99 19.47 -28.03
N PRO A 127 9.94 20.33 -28.38
CA PRO A 127 11.34 20.20 -27.93
C PRO A 127 11.52 20.32 -26.41
N TRP A 128 10.57 20.98 -25.73
CA TRP A 128 10.57 21.23 -24.30
C TRP A 128 9.54 20.37 -23.55
N GLU A 129 9.00 19.33 -24.20
CA GLU A 129 8.28 18.27 -23.51
C GLU A 129 9.21 17.56 -22.53
N LEU A 130 8.72 17.35 -21.31
CA LEU A 130 9.44 16.67 -20.25
C LEU A 130 9.14 15.17 -20.31
N LEU A 131 10.18 14.38 -20.61
CA LEU A 131 10.13 12.93 -20.58
C LEU A 131 10.61 12.42 -19.22
N LEU A 132 9.82 11.53 -18.62
CA LEU A 132 10.21 10.81 -17.41
C LEU A 132 10.92 9.51 -17.75
N CYS A 133 11.86 9.11 -16.90
CA CYS A 133 12.50 7.81 -17.02
C CYS A 133 11.44 6.70 -17.01
N SER A 134 11.41 5.86 -18.04
CA SER A 134 10.44 4.77 -18.15
C SER A 134 10.56 3.72 -17.05
N SER A 135 11.73 3.62 -16.42
CA SER A 135 12.05 2.58 -15.43
C SER A 135 11.81 3.02 -13.99
N CYS A 136 12.16 4.27 -13.62
CA CYS A 136 12.04 4.76 -12.24
C CYS A 136 11.05 5.92 -12.06
N ALA A 137 10.71 6.67 -13.12
CA ALA A 137 9.94 7.91 -13.09
C ALA A 137 10.44 8.97 -12.07
N ALA A 138 11.65 8.80 -11.52
CA ALA A 138 12.23 9.64 -10.48
C ALA A 138 13.06 10.80 -11.05
N GLU A 139 13.55 10.65 -12.28
CA GLU A 139 14.27 11.67 -13.04
C GLU A 139 13.48 12.07 -14.30
N GLY A 140 13.68 13.31 -14.74
CA GLY A 140 13.08 13.85 -15.96
C GLY A 140 14.07 14.62 -16.83
N THR A 141 13.86 14.61 -18.14
CA THR A 141 14.64 15.43 -19.08
C THR A 141 13.77 16.05 -20.16
N HIS A 142 14.11 17.25 -20.62
CA HIS A 142 13.50 17.75 -21.85
C HIS A 142 14.02 16.97 -23.04
N ARG A 143 13.17 16.76 -24.05
CA ARG A 143 13.56 16.09 -25.31
C ARG A 143 14.86 16.65 -25.88
N ARG A 144 14.99 17.98 -25.96
CA ARG A 144 16.21 18.63 -26.47
C ARG A 144 17.41 18.54 -25.53
N CYS A 145 17.21 18.42 -24.22
CA CYS A 145 18.31 18.33 -23.27
C CYS A 145 19.03 16.98 -23.37
N SER A 146 18.31 15.90 -23.66
CA SER A 146 18.88 14.55 -23.86
C SER A 146 18.92 14.10 -25.32
N SER A 147 18.79 15.02 -26.27
CA SER A 147 18.81 14.73 -27.72
C SER A 147 17.84 13.62 -28.16
N VAL A 148 16.69 13.51 -27.49
CA VAL A 148 15.65 12.52 -27.80
C VAL A 148 14.92 12.93 -29.07
N SER A 149 14.76 12.01 -30.02
CA SER A 149 14.06 12.28 -31.28
C SER A 149 12.58 12.59 -31.06
N SER A 150 11.98 13.38 -31.95
CA SER A 150 10.54 13.68 -31.92
C SER A 150 9.66 12.43 -32.04
N THR A 151 10.17 11.37 -32.67
CA THR A 151 9.50 10.08 -32.87
C THR A 151 9.56 9.14 -31.68
N ARG A 152 10.43 9.40 -30.69
CA ARG A 152 10.64 8.52 -29.54
C ARG A 152 9.96 9.10 -28.31
N ALA A 153 9.01 8.36 -27.76
CA ALA A 153 8.23 8.76 -26.58
C ALA A 153 8.82 8.24 -25.25
N SER A 154 9.90 7.45 -25.30
CA SER A 154 10.54 6.87 -24.12
C SER A 154 11.99 7.35 -23.96
N TRP A 155 12.34 7.64 -22.72
CA TRP A 155 13.68 7.97 -22.27
C TRP A 155 13.97 7.24 -20.96
N GLU A 156 15.23 6.92 -20.72
CA GLU A 156 15.72 6.24 -19.51
C GLU A 156 16.94 7.01 -19.00
N CYS A 157 17.05 7.19 -17.69
CA CYS A 157 18.18 7.85 -17.06
C CYS A 157 19.36 6.88 -16.89
N ASP A 158 20.58 7.42 -16.76
CA ASP A 158 21.81 6.62 -16.64
C ASP A 158 21.89 5.80 -15.33
N CYS A 159 21.03 6.10 -14.36
CA CYS A 159 20.98 5.43 -13.05
C CYS A 159 20.10 4.16 -13.03
N CYS A 160 19.43 3.82 -14.15
CA CYS A 160 18.60 2.62 -14.32
C CYS A 160 19.31 1.57 -15.18
#